data_AF-A0A9J5W035-F1
#
_entry.id   AF-A0A9J5W035-F1
#
_cell.length_a   1.000
_cell.length_b   1.000
_cell.length_c   1.000
_cell.angle_alpha   90.00
_cell.angle_beta   90.00
_cell.angle_gamma   90.00
#
_symmetry.space_group_name_H-M   'P 1'
#
loop_
_entity.id
_entity.type
_entity.pdbx_description
1 polymer ?
#
loop_
_entity_poly.entity_id
_entity_poly.type
_entity_poly.pdbx_seq_one_letter_code
_entity_poly.pdbx_strand_id
1 'polypeptide(L)'
;MEGLRVVQKNDTFTVRSDVFAFGILLVTLISRRVAVDTRDRDDAINMWVLREFKSRRSIVHQNLVGDPDFDPLDGTIITQLAIQYIEDKPKKQPNMKKVIECLVTLRVVQEHDKEVNSFYRNNSNQESS
;
A
#
# COMPACT_ATOMS: atom_id res chain seq x y z
N MET A 1 -2.98 -31.82 -35.53
CA MET A 1 -3.12 -30.37 -35.23
C MET A 1 -3.02 -30.20 -33.74
N GLU A 2 -2.07 -29.39 -33.31
CA GLU A 2 -1.53 -29.36 -31.95
C GLU A 2 -2.57 -28.92 -30.92
N GLY A 3 -2.63 -29.67 -29.81
CA GLY A 3 -3.44 -29.34 -28.66
C GLY A 3 -3.01 -28.00 -28.08
N LEU A 4 -3.98 -27.10 -27.97
CA LEU A 4 -3.85 -25.82 -27.29
C LEU A 4 -3.43 -26.09 -25.84
N ARG A 5 -2.13 -25.96 -25.54
CA ARG A 5 -1.66 -25.87 -24.16
C ARG A 5 -2.25 -24.60 -23.59
N VAL A 6 -3.35 -24.74 -22.85
CA VAL A 6 -3.71 -23.78 -21.82
C VAL A 6 -2.51 -23.76 -20.87
N VAL A 7 -1.69 -22.72 -20.97
CA VAL A 7 -0.69 -22.42 -19.95
C VAL A 7 -1.50 -22.11 -18.70
N GLN A 8 -1.68 -23.14 -17.87
CA GLN A 8 -2.19 -23.02 -16.53
C GLN A 8 -1.22 -22.06 -15.83
N LYS A 9 -1.69 -20.84 -15.57
CA LYS A 9 -0.94 -19.87 -14.79
C LYS A 9 -0.72 -20.53 -13.44
N ASN A 10 0.51 -20.93 -13.15
CA ASN A 10 0.83 -21.57 -11.89
C ASN A 10 0.48 -20.57 -10.77
N ASP A 11 -0.59 -20.85 -10.02
CA ASP A 11 -0.96 -20.12 -8.81
C ASP A 11 0.03 -20.50 -7.70
N THR A 12 1.29 -20.07 -7.86
CA THR A 12 2.31 -20.22 -6.84
C THR A 12 2.17 -19.09 -5.83
N PHE A 13 1.54 -19.41 -4.70
CA PHE A 13 1.57 -18.56 -3.50
C PHE A 13 3.02 -18.41 -3.03
N THR A 14 3.53 -17.18 -3.07
CA THR A 14 4.90 -16.85 -2.71
C THR A 14 4.91 -15.54 -1.92
N VAL A 15 5.98 -15.31 -1.16
CA VAL A 15 6.22 -14.00 -0.51
C VAL A 15 6.13 -12.85 -1.54
N ARG A 16 6.53 -13.11 -2.80
CA ARG A 16 6.41 -12.13 -3.88
C ARG A 16 4.95 -11.84 -4.25
N SER A 17 4.09 -12.86 -4.37
CA SER A 17 2.67 -12.63 -4.66
C SER A 17 1.98 -11.90 -3.51
N ASP A 18 2.35 -12.18 -2.27
CA ASP A 18 1.78 -11.51 -1.09
C ASP A 18 2.18 -10.02 -1.05
N VAL A 19 3.46 -9.71 -1.32
CA VAL A 19 3.95 -8.33 -1.40
C VAL A 19 3.29 -7.58 -2.56
N PHE A 20 3.07 -8.24 -3.70
CA PHE A 20 2.35 -7.65 -4.81
C PHE A 20 0.89 -7.34 -4.43
N ALA A 21 0.17 -8.31 -3.87
CA ALA A 21 -1.21 -8.14 -3.43
C ALA A 21 -1.34 -7.04 -2.37
N PHE A 22 -0.37 -6.95 -1.45
CA PHE A 22 -0.31 -5.88 -0.46
C PHE A 22 -0.11 -4.50 -1.13
N GLY A 23 0.75 -4.39 -2.14
CA GLY A 23 0.90 -3.17 -2.91
C GLY A 23 -0.41 -2.72 -3.58
N ILE A 24 -1.14 -3.66 -4.18
CA ILE A 24 -2.47 -3.39 -4.75
C ILE A 24 -3.46 -2.94 -3.67
N LEU A 25 -3.43 -3.58 -2.49
CA LEU A 25 -4.28 -3.20 -1.36
C LEU A 25 -4.00 -1.77 -0.88
N LEU A 26 -2.72 -1.38 -0.74
CA LEU A 26 -2.35 -0.02 -0.38
C LEU A 26 -2.92 1.00 -1.37
N VAL A 27 -2.77 0.76 -2.68
CA VAL A 27 -3.33 1.62 -3.73
C VAL A 27 -4.85 1.69 -3.63
N THR A 28 -5.51 0.54 -3.46
CA THR A 28 -6.97 0.43 -3.31
C THR A 28 -7.46 1.30 -2.15
N LEU A 29 -6.79 1.24 -1.00
CA LEU A 29 -7.16 1.99 0.20
C LEU A 29 -7.01 3.51 0.00
N ILE A 30 -5.84 3.97 -0.46
CA ILE A 30 -5.59 5.41 -0.57
C ILE A 30 -6.32 6.06 -1.75
N SER A 31 -6.65 5.28 -2.79
CA SER A 31 -7.43 5.77 -3.93
C SER A 31 -8.93 5.58 -3.76
N ARG A 32 -9.36 4.80 -2.75
CA ARG A 32 -10.74 4.30 -2.59
C ARG A 32 -11.32 3.66 -3.86
N ARG A 33 -10.47 3.09 -4.71
CA ARG A 33 -10.88 2.36 -5.93
C ARG A 33 -10.91 0.88 -5.63
N VAL A 34 -11.91 0.17 -6.13
CA VAL A 34 -11.96 -1.29 -6.04
C VAL A 34 -10.94 -1.89 -7.00
N ALA A 35 -10.10 -2.81 -6.53
CA ALA A 35 -9.27 -3.63 -7.39
C ALA A 35 -10.17 -4.61 -8.17
N VAL A 36 -10.58 -4.23 -9.37
CA VAL A 36 -11.36 -5.10 -10.26
C VAL A 36 -10.38 -5.85 -11.16
N ASP A 37 -10.50 -7.19 -11.20
CA ASP A 37 -9.82 -8.01 -12.20
C ASP A 37 -10.56 -7.85 -13.54
N THR A 38 -10.22 -6.78 -14.26
CA THR A 38 -10.80 -6.46 -15.56
C THR A 38 -10.01 -7.11 -16.68
N ARG A 39 -10.72 -7.64 -17.68
CA ARG A 39 -10.11 -8.02 -18.97
C ARG A 39 -9.58 -6.82 -19.74
N ASP A 40 -10.07 -5.62 -19.39
CA ASP A 40 -9.53 -4.36 -19.87
C ASP A 40 -8.24 -4.03 -19.10
N ARG A 41 -7.10 -4.12 -19.82
CA ARG A 41 -5.78 -3.84 -19.26
C ARG A 41 -5.59 -2.38 -18.88
N ASP A 42 -6.34 -1.45 -19.47
CA ASP A 42 -6.18 -0.02 -19.17
C ASP A 42 -6.82 0.37 -17.82
N ASP A 43 -7.87 -0.35 -17.42
CA ASP A 43 -8.58 -0.16 -16.15
C ASP A 43 -8.00 -0.97 -14.98
N ALA A 44 -7.12 -1.92 -15.27
CA ALA A 44 -6.44 -2.69 -14.24
C ALA A 44 -5.70 -1.74 -13.28
N ILE A 45 -5.98 -1.88 -11.97
CA ILE A 45 -5.55 -0.92 -10.94
C ILE A 45 -4.03 -0.69 -10.94
N ASN A 46 -3.25 -1.73 -11.25
CA ASN A 46 -1.80 -1.67 -11.41
C ASN A 46 -1.37 -0.78 -12.58
N MET A 47 -2.05 -0.87 -13.73
CA MET A 47 -1.74 -0.05 -14.90
C MET A 47 -2.15 1.41 -14.68
N TRP A 48 -3.31 1.62 -14.06
CA TRP A 48 -3.79 2.94 -13.68
C TRP A 48 -2.82 3.65 -12.72
N VAL A 49 -2.40 3.01 -11.62
CA VAL A 49 -1.50 3.66 -10.65
C VAL A 49 -0.15 4.04 -11.25
N LEU A 50 0.40 3.17 -12.10
CA LEU A 50 1.65 3.44 -12.81
C LEU A 50 1.51 4.65 -13.76
N ARG A 51 0.34 4.84 -14.38
CA ARG A 51 0.04 5.98 -15.26
C ARG A 51 -0.06 7.29 -14.48
N GLU A 52 -0.80 7.29 -13.38
CA GLU A 52 -0.96 8.48 -12.53
C GLU A 52 0.38 8.92 -11.94
N PHE A 53 1.19 7.97 -11.46
CA PHE A 53 2.51 8.25 -10.93
C PHE A 53 3.48 8.82 -11.97
N LYS A 54 3.52 8.24 -13.18
CA LYS A 54 4.31 8.79 -14.29
C LYS A 54 3.87 10.22 -14.65
N SER A 55 2.58 10.50 -14.51
CA SER A 55 1.99 11.83 -14.73
C SER A 55 2.17 12.78 -13.54
N ARG A 56 2.86 12.35 -12.46
CA ARG A 56 3.04 13.08 -11.20
C ARG A 56 1.73 13.54 -10.56
N ARG A 57 0.65 12.79 -10.78
CA ARG A 57 -0.65 13.04 -10.15
C ARG A 57 -0.75 12.27 -8.84
N SER A 58 -1.40 12.88 -7.87
CA SER A 58 -1.76 12.17 -6.64
C SER A 58 -2.82 11.12 -6.93
N ILE A 59 -2.64 9.93 -6.37
CA ILE A 59 -3.66 8.87 -6.37
C ILE A 59 -4.51 8.88 -5.10
N VAL A 60 -4.20 9.78 -4.15
CA VAL A 60 -4.94 9.94 -2.91
C VAL A 60 -6.33 10.47 -3.22
N HIS A 61 -7.35 9.76 -2.74
CA HIS A 61 -8.74 10.16 -2.92
C HIS A 61 -9.02 11.47 -2.17
N GLN A 62 -9.81 12.37 -2.78
CA GLN A 62 -10.10 13.69 -2.20
C GLN A 62 -10.75 13.61 -0.81
N ASN A 63 -11.60 12.61 -0.55
CA ASN A 63 -12.21 12.42 0.77
C ASN A 63 -11.24 12.00 1.89
N LEU A 64 -9.98 11.67 1.58
CA LEU A 64 -8.94 11.51 2.60
C LEU A 64 -8.26 12.83 2.93
N VAL A 65 -8.38 13.83 2.06
CA VAL A 65 -7.81 15.16 2.28
C VAL A 65 -8.62 15.84 3.38
N GLY A 66 -7.98 16.09 4.52
CA GLY A 66 -8.63 16.68 5.70
C GLY A 66 -9.24 15.66 6.66
N ASP A 67 -9.09 14.36 6.38
CA ASP A 67 -9.40 13.31 7.35
C ASP A 67 -8.34 13.34 8.48
N PRO A 68 -8.74 13.40 9.77
CA PRO A 68 -7.79 13.48 10.88
C PRO A 68 -6.89 12.25 10.98
N ASP A 69 -7.30 11.11 10.44
CA ASP A 69 -6.54 9.86 10.47
C ASP A 69 -5.66 9.69 9.22
N PHE A 70 -5.49 10.74 8.41
CA PHE A 70 -4.71 10.71 7.18
C PHE A 70 -3.84 11.96 6.97
N ASP A 71 -2.52 11.76 6.88
CA ASP A 71 -1.58 12.81 6.48
C ASP A 71 -1.33 12.76 4.94
N PRO A 72 -1.52 13.88 4.20
CA PRO A 72 -1.23 13.94 2.76
C PRO A 72 0.21 13.55 2.36
N LEU A 73 1.20 13.79 3.22
CA LEU A 73 2.59 13.40 3.02
C LEU A 73 2.73 11.88 3.08
N ASP A 74 2.02 11.23 4.01
CA ASP A 74 1.96 9.77 4.11
C ASP A 74 1.36 9.15 2.85
N GLY A 75 0.35 9.78 2.26
CA GLY A 75 -0.21 9.37 0.96
C GLY A 75 0.84 9.28 -0.15
N THR A 76 1.80 10.21 -0.18
CA THR A 76 2.90 10.20 -1.16
C THR A 76 3.87 9.04 -0.89
N ILE A 77 4.21 8.79 0.37
CA ILE A 77 5.09 7.69 0.78
C ILE A 77 4.45 6.34 0.44
N ILE A 78 3.17 6.15 0.79
CA ILE A 78 2.40 4.93 0.51
C ILE A 78 2.32 4.68 -1.00
N THR A 79 2.08 5.73 -1.80
CA THR A 79 2.05 5.64 -3.27
C THR A 79 3.39 5.12 -3.81
N GLN A 80 4.51 5.73 -3.38
CA GLN A 80 5.84 5.31 -3.82
C GLN A 80 6.16 3.88 -3.39
N LEU A 81 5.77 3.49 -2.17
CA LEU A 81 5.96 2.14 -1.64
C LEU A 81 5.23 1.11 -2.50
N ALA A 82 3.95 1.35 -2.77
CA ALA A 82 3.12 0.42 -3.56
C ALA A 82 3.64 0.25 -4.99
N ILE A 83 4.08 1.34 -5.62
CA ILE A 83 4.59 1.30 -7.00
C ILE A 83 5.85 0.47 -7.13
N GLN A 84 6.74 0.50 -6.14
CA GLN A 84 7.93 -0.36 -6.13
C GLN A 84 7.60 -1.86 -6.21
N TYR A 85 6.37 -2.26 -5.83
CA TYR A 85 5.94 -3.66 -5.77
C TYR A 85 5.10 -4.05 -6.99
N ILE A 86 4.41 -3.08 -7.57
CA ILE A 86 3.51 -3.26 -8.71
C ILE A 86 4.29 -3.23 -10.05
N GLU A 87 5.45 -2.58 -10.11
CA GLU A 87 6.31 -2.60 -11.31
C GLU A 87 6.72 -4.04 -11.70
N ASP A 88 6.60 -4.38 -12.99
CA ASP A 88 6.94 -5.71 -13.57
C ASP A 88 8.36 -6.19 -13.19
N LYS A 89 9.30 -5.24 -13.08
CA LYS A 89 10.70 -5.48 -12.71
C LYS A 89 11.04 -4.62 -11.50
N PRO A 90 10.71 -5.05 -10.27
CA PRO A 90 11.04 -4.29 -9.07
C PRO A 90 12.56 -4.16 -8.97
N LYS A 91 13.07 -2.93 -8.93
CA LYS A 91 14.52 -2.63 -8.93
C LYS A 91 15.26 -3.22 -7.72
N LYS A 92 14.54 -3.48 -6.63
CA LYS A 92 15.01 -4.21 -5.44
C LYS A 92 13.90 -5.17 -5.07
N GLN A 93 14.22 -6.44 -4.80
CA GLN A 93 13.22 -7.39 -4.31
C GLN A 93 12.70 -6.88 -2.96
N PRO A 94 11.41 -6.52 -2.87
CA PRO A 94 10.84 -6.09 -1.62
C PRO A 94 10.39 -7.31 -0.82
N ASN A 95 10.73 -7.33 0.46
CA ASN A 95 10.21 -8.27 1.42
C ASN A 95 9.29 -7.52 2.39
N MET A 96 8.40 -8.24 3.07
CA MET A 96 7.44 -7.65 4.00
C MET A 96 8.12 -6.82 5.12
N LYS A 97 9.38 -7.14 5.46
CA LYS A 97 10.16 -6.35 6.42
C LYS A 97 10.33 -4.90 5.96
N LYS A 98 10.73 -4.66 4.72
CA LYS A 98 10.88 -3.30 4.16
C LYS A 98 9.55 -2.54 4.07
N VAL A 99 8.48 -3.27 3.81
CA VAL A 99 7.12 -2.71 3.82
C VAL A 99 6.83 -2.12 5.20
N ILE A 100 7.02 -2.94 6.24
CA ILE A 100 6.78 -2.54 7.63
C ILE A 100 7.70 -1.39 8.02
N GLU A 101 9.00 -1.48 7.71
CA GLU A 101 9.96 -0.40 7.97
C GLU A 101 9.52 0.93 7.35
N CYS A 102 8.89 0.92 6.17
CA CYS A 102 8.34 2.13 5.58
C CYS A 102 7.05 2.58 6.28
N LEU A 103 6.12 1.66 6.58
CA LEU A 103 4.84 1.99 7.20
C LEU A 103 4.99 2.59 8.62
N VAL A 104 5.97 2.14 9.39
CA VAL A 104 6.25 2.73 10.73
C VAL A 104 6.86 4.13 10.65
N THR A 105 7.33 4.56 9.48
CA THR A 105 7.81 5.95 9.28
C THR A 105 6.69 6.92 8.93
N LEU A 106 5.47 6.41 8.69
CA LEU A 106 4.32 7.25 8.41
C LEU A 106 3.99 8.11 9.63
N ARG A 107 3.69 9.37 9.38
CA ARG A 107 3.44 10.36 10.41
C ARG A 107 2.22 10.01 11.25
N VAL A 108 1.13 9.56 10.63
CA VAL A 108 -0.07 9.13 11.35
C VAL A 108 0.23 7.97 12.31
N VAL A 109 1.11 7.05 11.92
CA VAL A 109 1.52 5.92 12.77
C VAL A 109 2.36 6.41 13.95
N GLN A 110 3.29 7.33 13.71
CA GLN A 110 4.13 7.91 14.76
C GLN A 110 3.35 8.79 15.75
N GLU A 111 2.37 9.54 15.27
CA GLU A 111 1.51 10.38 16.10
C GLU A 111 0.63 9.50 16.99
N HIS A 112 -0.01 8.47 16.42
CA HIS A 112 -0.80 7.52 17.20
C HIS A 112 0.03 6.74 18.24
N ASP A 113 1.25 6.31 17.90
CA ASP A 113 2.15 5.64 18.85
C ASP A 113 2.51 6.54 20.04
N LYS A 114 2.73 7.84 19.80
CA LYS A 114 2.98 8.82 20.88
C LYS A 114 1.76 9.01 21.78
N GLU A 115 0.57 9.09 21.21
CA GLU A 115 -0.68 9.21 21.96
C GLU A 115 -0.92 8.01 22.87
N VAL A 116 -0.79 6.81 22.31
CA VAL A 116 -0.95 5.55 23.05
C VAL A 116 0.08 5.45 24.18
N ASN A 117 1.35 5.75 23.91
CA ASN A 117 2.40 5.71 24.92
C ASN A 117 2.21 6.76 26.03
N SER A 118 1.72 7.96 25.68
CA SER A 118 1.36 9.01 26.65
C SER A 118 0.22 8.55 27.56
N PHE A 119 -0.82 7.92 27.01
CA PHE A 119 -1.94 7.38 27.79
C PHE A 119 -1.48 6.37 28.84
N TYR A 120 -0.68 5.37 28.44
CA TYR A 120 -0.18 4.37 29.39
C TYR A 120 0.72 4.97 30.47
N ARG A 121 1.61 5.90 30.10
CA ARG A 121 2.49 6.59 31.07
C ARG A 121 1.69 7.40 32.09
N ASN A 122 0.61 8.06 31.68
CA ASN A 122 -0.21 8.86 32.57
C ASN A 122 -1.01 8.00 33.56
N ASN A 123 -1.52 6.85 33.13
CA ASN A 123 -2.26 5.94 33.99
C ASN A 123 -1.36 5.21 35.00
N SER A 124 -0.14 4.81 34.61
CA SER A 124 0.81 4.19 35.55
C SER A 124 1.26 5.14 36.67
N ASN A 125 1.27 6.45 36.41
CA ASN A 125 1.61 7.46 37.41
C ASN A 125 0.45 7.73 38.40
N GLN A 126 -0.80 7.38 38.05
CA GLN A 126 -1.96 7.54 38.92
C GLN A 126 -2.16 6.37 39.88
N GLU A 127 -1.73 5.16 39.52
CA GLU A 127 -1.80 3.99 40.42
C GLU A 127 -0.68 3.94 41.47
N SER A 128 0.31 4.83 41.37
CA SER A 128 1.45 4.90 42.30
C SER A 128 1.35 6.02 43.35
N SER A 129 0.18 6.66 43.51
CA SER A 129 -0.13 7.67 44.54
C SER A 129 -1.38 7.31 45.32
#